data_AF-A0A1I7UE56-F1
#
_entry.id   AF-A0A1I7UE56-F1
#
_cell.length_a   1.000
_cell.length_b   1.000
_cell.length_c   1.000
_cell.angle_alpha   90.00
_cell.angle_beta   90.00
_cell.angle_gamma   90.00
#
_symmetry.space_group_name_H-M   'P 1'
#
loop_
_entity.id
_entity.type
_entity.pdbx_description
1 polymer ?
#
loop_
_entity_poly.entity_id
_entity_poly.type
_entity_poly.pdbx_seq_one_letter_code
_entity_poly.pdbx_strand_id
1 'polypeptide(L)'
;MTTAYHWISSHPEEDLPGLAVHSLGKDRFVIELSNLVKIHYIEASSGDEARTRVKYGREDTEVNGNLIQVVCEDIKEFLMNRKATLNYLSVETSYKIGDTISECMESALRARSEKLRVKRIEVFNVAILNLVDSEEVTSICSRSQDIDETVLFLRDWNQGCRFEVEFIIDNISKENLESIKKSLEHSSTFNRIKIHFQGESEWSQEQMISFFEPFKFSIWQMYPPIIGFNLKDSSEDADEKSSHTPMKVFANLLLMKTIMKELEWFDIQRLRKVSGDIRSCIDTLKPDPHIKSYSILLRKVEIQDFADTFNINIYCWNGRKKCIRYRSREFLQKEDDWHVNGFVYCGDQLMERVLNDFKINIEHQNSKMYCLDLKINGRILELIGNVLKSRNTPLKVRWLRMRVTNEKDIMNILPYLDSVENIEIYPNPNPHIRLNLTDISMLNQWKNALGVNIHDFPIMNSIQDINIIHLRNLSIRINNISSNDIIYLKENILKSANFNNFSIWYSTSTIDDSLYTSLLPYRTDQQNRKYFYLSLPISN
;
A
#
# COMPACT_ATOMS: atom_id res chain seq x y z
N MET A 1 39.45 26.05 10.96
CA MET A 1 38.84 25.60 12.23
C MET A 1 38.99 24.10 12.29
N THR A 2 39.38 23.56 13.43
CA THR A 2 39.63 22.11 13.62
C THR A 2 38.34 21.30 13.80
N THR A 3 37.23 21.94 14.20
CA THR A 3 35.97 21.26 14.51
C THR A 3 34.76 21.96 13.88
N ALA A 4 33.76 21.17 13.46
CA ALA A 4 32.44 21.65 13.05
C ALA A 4 31.48 21.86 14.24
N TYR A 5 31.95 21.59 15.47
CA TYR A 5 31.21 21.81 16.71
C TYR A 5 30.57 23.21 16.84
N HIS A 6 31.18 24.26 16.27
CA HIS A 6 30.60 25.60 16.28
C HIS A 6 29.20 25.66 15.62
N TRP A 7 28.94 24.85 14.59
CA TRP A 7 27.60 24.70 13.99
C TRP A 7 26.62 23.96 14.89
N ILE A 8 27.11 23.07 15.75
CA ILE A 8 26.30 22.36 16.73
C ILE A 8 25.94 23.29 17.89
N SER A 9 26.94 24.02 18.42
CA SER A 9 26.81 24.90 19.58
C SER A 9 25.86 26.09 19.38
N SER A 10 25.48 26.40 18.14
CA SER A 10 24.51 27.44 17.82
C SER A 10 23.06 27.03 18.10
N HIS A 11 22.80 25.73 18.30
CA HIS A 11 21.47 25.20 18.61
C HIS A 11 21.25 25.09 20.12
N PRO A 12 20.04 25.36 20.63
CA PRO A 12 19.66 25.01 21.98
C PRO A 12 19.85 23.50 22.24
N GLU A 13 20.33 23.12 23.43
CA GLU A 13 20.54 21.71 23.78
C GLU A 13 19.24 20.87 23.69
N GLU A 14 18.09 21.49 23.93
CA GLU A 14 16.74 20.89 23.86
C GLU A 14 16.39 20.42 22.43
N ASP A 15 16.91 21.10 21.40
CA ASP A 15 16.68 20.77 19.99
C ASP A 15 17.60 19.64 19.48
N LEU A 16 18.55 19.21 20.32
CA LEU A 16 19.52 18.16 20.05
C LEU A 16 19.26 16.99 21.01
N PRO A 17 18.21 16.19 20.78
CA PRO A 17 17.79 15.12 21.69
C PRO A 17 18.78 13.95 21.79
N GLY A 18 19.75 13.79 20.87
CA GLY A 18 20.66 12.65 20.92
C GLY A 18 21.93 12.87 20.11
N LEU A 19 22.74 11.81 20.04
CA LEU A 19 23.91 11.71 19.18
C LEU A 19 23.91 10.32 18.54
N ALA A 20 23.74 10.25 17.22
CA ALA A 20 23.89 9.02 16.45
C ALA A 20 24.97 9.21 15.38
N VAL A 21 25.90 8.26 15.30
CA VAL A 21 26.99 8.26 14.31
C VAL A 21 26.75 7.13 13.33
N HIS A 22 26.59 7.45 12.04
CA HIS A 22 26.35 6.47 10.99
C HIS A 22 27.51 6.46 9.99
N SER A 23 27.97 5.27 9.61
CA SER A 23 28.91 5.10 8.48
C SER A 23 28.15 4.82 7.18
N LEU A 24 28.35 5.67 6.17
CA LEU A 24 27.74 5.55 4.84
C LEU A 24 28.78 5.07 3.81
N GLY A 25 29.43 3.95 4.12
CA GLY A 25 30.57 3.41 3.38
C GLY A 25 31.92 3.77 4.02
N LYS A 26 33.03 3.48 3.32
CA LYS A 26 34.38 3.68 3.86
C LYS A 26 34.78 5.16 4.01
N ASP A 27 34.20 6.03 3.17
CA ASP A 27 34.72 7.38 2.98
C ASP A 27 33.76 8.46 3.50
N ARG A 28 32.69 8.07 4.22
CA ARG A 28 31.61 8.98 4.64
C ARG A 28 31.02 8.63 6.01
N PHE A 29 30.85 9.65 6.85
CA PHE A 29 30.11 9.58 8.11
C PHE A 29 29.01 10.62 8.19
N VAL A 30 28.02 10.34 9.03
CA VAL A 30 26.99 11.30 9.42
C VAL A 30 26.87 11.31 10.93
N ILE A 31 26.95 12.50 11.52
CA ILE A 31 26.53 12.73 12.89
C ILE A 31 25.12 13.30 12.85
N GLU A 32 24.17 12.57 13.43
CA GLU A 32 22.76 12.93 13.55
C GLU A 32 22.43 13.28 15.01
N LEU A 33 22.08 14.55 15.23
CA LEU A 33 21.72 15.06 16.56
C LEU A 33 20.21 15.17 16.76
N SER A 34 19.49 15.34 15.65
CA SER A 34 18.03 15.33 15.55
C SER A 34 17.62 15.04 14.10
N ASN A 35 16.31 14.86 13.86
CA ASN A 35 15.78 14.70 12.50
C ASN A 35 16.13 15.87 11.57
N LEU A 36 16.41 17.06 12.12
CA LEU A 36 16.69 18.29 11.37
C LEU A 36 18.18 18.68 11.39
N VAL A 37 18.97 18.13 12.31
CA VAL A 37 20.38 18.51 12.50
C VAL A 37 21.27 17.31 12.20
N LYS A 38 21.85 17.32 11.00
CA LYS A 38 22.79 16.29 10.51
C LYS A 38 24.04 16.94 9.94
N ILE A 39 25.20 16.42 10.32
CA ILE A 39 26.49 16.86 9.82
C ILE A 39 27.10 15.73 9.01
N HIS A 40 27.47 16.03 7.77
CA HIS A 40 28.04 15.05 6.85
C HIS A 40 29.56 15.25 6.76
N TYR A 41 30.30 14.17 6.93
CA TYR A 41 31.75 14.12 6.83
C TYR A 41 32.11 13.26 5.65
N ILE A 42 32.96 13.77 4.76
CA ILE A 42 33.35 13.10 3.51
C ILE A 42 34.87 13.20 3.38
N GLU A 43 35.52 12.09 3.12
CA GLU A 43 36.95 12.09 2.83
C GLU A 43 37.25 12.92 1.57
N ALA A 44 38.17 13.87 1.68
CA ALA A 44 38.57 14.75 0.59
C ALA A 44 40.03 14.45 0.24
N SER A 45 40.26 13.68 -0.83
CA SER A 45 41.61 13.37 -1.29
C SER A 45 42.17 14.53 -2.13
N SER A 46 43.03 15.37 -1.54
CA SER A 46 43.81 16.36 -2.31
C SER A 46 45.24 16.54 -1.74
N GLY A 47 46.22 15.83 -2.30
CA GLY A 47 47.65 15.97 -1.98
C GLY A 47 48.17 15.06 -0.86
N ASP A 48 49.35 15.38 -0.31
CA ASP A 48 50.04 14.62 0.77
C ASP A 48 49.42 14.82 2.17
N GLU A 49 48.48 15.76 2.34
CA GLU A 49 47.80 16.03 3.61
C GLU A 49 46.37 15.46 3.61
N ALA A 50 46.04 14.66 4.63
CA ALA A 50 44.68 14.13 4.81
C ALA A 50 43.70 15.27 5.17
N ARG A 51 42.62 15.39 4.39
CA ARG A 51 41.57 16.40 4.61
C ARG A 51 40.19 15.76 4.64
N THR A 52 39.29 16.40 5.39
CA THR A 52 37.91 15.99 5.54
C THR A 52 36.99 17.15 5.19
N ARG A 53 36.06 16.92 4.27
CA ARG A 53 35.02 17.88 3.92
C ARG A 53 33.82 17.69 4.83
N VAL A 54 33.43 18.76 5.52
CA VAL A 54 32.32 18.76 6.47
C VAL A 54 31.19 19.65 5.96
N LYS A 55 29.97 19.13 5.96
CA LYS A 55 28.78 19.82 5.45
C LYS A 55 27.66 19.88 6.48
N TYR A 56 27.02 21.03 6.58
CA TYR A 56 25.86 21.27 7.42
C TYR A 56 24.90 22.27 6.73
N GLY A 57 23.71 21.81 6.34
CA GLY A 57 22.77 22.65 5.60
C GLY A 57 23.35 23.15 4.27
N ARG A 58 23.55 24.48 4.16
CA ARG A 58 24.21 25.11 3.00
C ARG A 58 25.71 25.37 3.21
N GLU A 59 26.20 25.16 4.43
CA GLU A 59 27.61 25.33 4.79
C GLU A 59 28.42 24.13 4.33
N ASP A 60 29.61 24.40 3.81
CA ASP A 60 30.51 23.40 3.23
C ASP A 60 31.96 23.87 3.41
N THR A 61 32.74 23.15 4.22
CA THR A 61 34.13 23.50 4.55
C THR A 61 35.04 22.29 4.48
N GLU A 62 36.33 22.53 4.24
CA GLU A 62 37.38 21.51 4.38
C GLU A 62 38.19 21.76 5.65
N VAL A 63 38.47 20.67 6.38
CA VAL A 63 39.22 20.66 7.63
C VAL A 63 40.43 19.74 7.48
N ASN A 64 41.57 20.15 8.03
CA ASN A 64 42.77 19.34 8.06
C ASN A 64 42.60 18.19 9.08
N GLY A 65 42.94 16.97 8.68
CA GLY A 65 42.74 15.77 9.47
C GLY A 65 42.05 14.68 8.68
N ASN A 66 42.38 13.43 9.01
CA ASN A 66 41.69 12.29 8.42
C ASN A 66 40.23 12.21 8.92
N LEU A 67 39.39 11.51 8.16
CA LEU A 67 37.95 11.45 8.37
C LEU A 67 37.55 11.05 9.80
N ILE A 68 38.16 9.99 10.34
CA ILE A 68 37.85 9.47 11.68
C ILE A 68 38.29 10.48 12.74
N GLN A 69 39.46 11.11 12.59
CA GLN A 69 39.96 12.10 13.53
C GLN A 69 39.00 13.28 13.65
N VAL A 70 38.55 13.84 12.51
CA VAL A 70 37.65 15.01 12.50
C VAL A 70 36.29 14.67 13.13
N VAL A 71 35.73 13.49 12.80
CA VAL A 71 34.50 12.98 13.45
C VAL A 71 34.68 12.84 14.96
N CYS A 72 35.81 12.28 15.39
CA CYS A 72 36.14 12.09 16.80
C CYS A 72 36.30 13.42 17.57
N GLU A 73 36.92 14.44 16.97
CA GLU A 73 37.06 15.76 17.60
C GLU A 73 35.69 16.42 17.81
N ASP A 74 34.78 16.34 16.84
CA ASP A 74 33.42 16.88 17.00
C ASP A 74 32.59 16.11 18.03
N ILE A 75 32.71 14.78 18.08
CA ILE A 75 32.08 13.96 19.12
C ILE A 75 32.61 14.34 20.51
N LYS A 76 33.92 14.52 20.64
CA LYS A 76 34.55 14.94 21.91
C LYS A 76 34.00 16.28 22.37
N GLU A 77 34.03 17.29 21.50
CA GLU A 77 33.51 18.62 21.84
C GLU A 77 32.03 18.58 22.21
N PHE A 78 31.22 17.80 21.48
CA PHE A 78 29.81 17.63 21.82
C PHE A 78 29.62 17.00 23.20
N LEU A 79 30.27 15.86 23.45
CA LEU A 79 30.11 15.12 24.69
C LEU A 79 30.70 15.85 25.90
N MET A 80 31.79 16.62 25.75
CA MET A 80 32.36 17.37 26.87
C MET A 80 31.45 18.53 27.30
N ASN A 81 30.82 19.21 26.34
CA ASN A 81 30.03 20.41 26.61
C ASN A 81 28.56 20.11 26.94
N ARG A 82 28.07 18.88 26.72
CA ARG A 82 26.66 18.52 26.94
C ARG A 82 26.27 18.52 28.43
N LYS A 83 25.21 19.26 28.79
CA LYS A 83 24.64 19.26 30.16
C LYS A 83 23.27 18.60 30.25
N ALA A 84 22.43 18.74 29.23
CA ALA A 84 21.10 18.15 29.17
C ALA A 84 21.16 16.64 28.90
N THR A 85 20.16 15.92 29.42
CA THR A 85 20.01 14.48 29.18
C THR A 85 19.86 14.18 27.68
N LEU A 86 20.59 13.17 27.19
CA LEU A 86 20.42 12.65 25.84
C LEU A 86 19.35 11.55 25.84
N ASN A 87 18.42 11.58 24.89
CA ASN A 87 17.49 10.49 24.67
C ASN A 87 18.19 9.25 24.08
N TYR A 88 19.23 9.46 23.25
CA TYR A 88 20.02 8.36 22.69
C TYR A 88 21.47 8.75 22.43
N LEU A 89 22.37 7.76 22.54
CA LEU A 89 23.78 7.81 22.15
C LEU A 89 24.09 6.52 21.38
N SER A 90 24.33 6.60 20.07
CA SER A 90 24.45 5.44 19.17
C SER A 90 25.61 5.58 18.20
N VAL A 91 26.28 4.46 17.89
CA VAL A 91 27.37 4.38 16.91
C VAL A 91 27.11 3.18 15.99
N GLU A 92 26.47 3.46 14.86
CA GLU A 92 26.12 2.50 13.83
C GLU A 92 27.21 2.43 12.75
N THR A 93 28.27 1.68 13.05
CA THR A 93 29.42 1.50 12.15
C THR A 93 29.89 0.04 12.13
N SER A 94 30.84 -0.29 11.24
CA SER A 94 31.57 -1.57 11.34
C SER A 94 32.33 -1.68 12.67
N TYR A 95 32.59 -2.89 13.18
CA TYR A 95 33.27 -3.12 14.48
C TYR A 95 34.57 -2.33 14.63
N LYS A 96 35.50 -2.45 13.66
CA LYS A 96 36.82 -1.77 13.72
C LYS A 96 36.71 -0.24 13.88
N ILE A 97 35.78 0.36 13.15
CA ILE A 97 35.55 1.81 13.19
C ILE A 97 34.82 2.18 14.48
N GLY A 98 33.87 1.35 14.90
CA GLY A 98 33.08 1.54 16.11
C GLY A 98 33.95 1.54 17.36
N ASP A 99 34.97 0.67 17.41
CA ASP A 99 35.93 0.62 18.51
C ASP A 99 36.71 1.95 18.62
N THR A 100 37.22 2.48 17.50
CA THR A 100 37.97 3.76 17.50
C THR A 100 37.10 4.94 17.93
N ILE A 101 35.84 4.98 17.47
CA ILE A 101 34.89 6.03 17.88
C ILE A 101 34.51 5.85 19.35
N SER A 102 34.37 4.61 19.82
CA SER A 102 34.06 4.30 21.23
C SER A 102 35.18 4.71 22.17
N GLU A 103 36.44 4.46 21.82
CA GLU A 103 37.62 4.94 22.57
C GLU A 103 37.64 6.48 22.66
N CYS A 104 37.32 7.14 21.55
CA CYS A 104 37.20 8.58 21.50
C CYS A 104 36.10 9.11 22.43
N MET A 105 34.92 8.49 22.40
CA MET A 105 33.82 8.81 23.32
C MET A 105 34.24 8.57 24.77
N GLU A 106 34.86 7.44 25.08
CA GLU A 106 35.34 7.13 26.43
C GLU A 106 36.32 8.20 26.94
N SER A 107 37.27 8.62 26.10
CA SER A 107 38.20 9.70 26.42
C SER A 107 37.48 11.02 26.69
N ALA A 108 36.46 11.37 25.90
CA ALA A 108 35.64 12.57 26.11
C ALA A 108 34.91 12.51 27.45
N LEU A 109 34.31 11.37 27.76
CA LEU A 109 33.52 11.16 28.95
C LEU A 109 34.38 11.15 30.23
N ARG A 110 35.59 10.60 30.17
CA ARG A 110 36.58 10.67 31.27
C ARG A 110 37.02 12.09 31.60
N ALA A 111 37.02 12.99 30.61
CA ALA A 111 37.38 14.39 30.81
C ALA A 111 36.27 15.21 31.49
N ARG A 112 35.05 14.67 31.60
CA ARG A 112 33.93 15.35 32.27
C ARG A 112 34.08 15.30 33.78
N SER A 113 33.65 16.37 34.45
CA SER A 113 33.51 16.40 35.91
C SER A 113 32.28 15.64 36.40
N GLU A 114 31.27 15.49 35.54
CA GLU A 114 29.98 14.85 35.84
C GLU A 114 29.69 13.74 34.85
N LYS A 115 29.05 12.67 35.33
CA LYS A 115 28.59 11.56 34.51
C LYS A 115 27.63 12.05 33.42
N LEU A 116 27.69 11.42 32.24
CA LEU A 116 26.75 11.73 31.16
C LEU A 116 25.37 11.19 31.50
N ARG A 117 24.34 12.03 31.37
CA ARG A 117 22.93 11.60 31.50
C ARG A 117 22.41 11.17 30.13
N VAL A 118 22.08 9.89 29.97
CA VAL A 118 21.56 9.34 28.72
C VAL A 118 20.53 8.24 28.96
N LYS A 119 19.43 8.23 28.20
CA LYS A 119 18.35 7.24 28.35
C LYS A 119 18.60 5.94 27.60
N ARG A 120 19.13 6.02 26.38
CA ARG A 120 19.48 4.87 25.54
C ARG A 120 20.91 4.98 25.07
N ILE A 121 21.72 3.95 25.29
CA ILE A 121 23.13 3.95 24.89
C ILE A 121 23.51 2.67 24.15
N GLU A 122 24.22 2.81 23.05
CA GLU A 122 24.89 1.73 22.36
C GLU A 122 26.35 1.63 22.82
N VAL A 123 26.79 0.43 23.18
CA VAL A 123 28.11 0.18 23.75
C VAL A 123 28.82 -0.96 23.00
N PHE A 124 30.06 -0.68 22.59
CA PHE A 124 31.00 -1.69 22.10
C PHE A 124 31.79 -2.30 23.26
N ASN A 125 31.99 -1.53 24.32
CA ASN A 125 32.63 -1.94 25.56
C ASN A 125 31.81 -1.44 26.76
N VAL A 126 31.47 -2.33 27.68
CA VAL A 126 30.68 -2.02 28.88
C VAL A 126 31.35 -1.02 29.83
N ALA A 127 32.68 -0.86 29.75
CA ALA A 127 33.42 0.09 30.58
C ALA A 127 32.92 1.54 30.46
N ILE A 128 32.38 1.93 29.29
CA ILE A 128 31.85 3.28 29.06
C ILE A 128 30.65 3.59 29.96
N LEU A 129 29.90 2.56 30.41
CA LEU A 129 28.75 2.72 31.29
C LEU A 129 29.14 3.25 32.68
N ASN A 130 30.39 3.05 33.12
CA ASN A 130 30.86 3.63 34.37
C ASN A 130 30.95 5.17 34.32
N LEU A 131 31.01 5.75 33.12
CA LEU A 131 31.09 7.19 32.85
C LEU A 131 29.70 7.81 32.63
N VAL A 132 28.65 6.99 32.71
CA VAL A 132 27.25 7.36 32.50
C VAL A 132 26.50 7.28 33.83
N ASP A 133 25.48 8.14 33.95
CA ASP A 133 24.54 8.13 35.07
C ASP A 133 23.57 6.95 34.93
N SER A 134 23.70 5.95 35.80
CA SER A 134 22.93 4.71 35.75
C SER A 134 21.45 4.92 36.04
N GLU A 135 21.07 5.96 36.82
CA GLU A 135 19.66 6.22 37.16
C GLU A 135 18.85 6.71 35.96
N GLU A 136 19.50 7.30 34.96
CA GLU A 136 18.87 7.83 33.75
C GLU A 136 18.75 6.77 32.64
N VAL A 137 19.53 5.68 32.72
CA VAL A 137 19.60 4.67 31.65
C VAL A 137 18.41 3.73 31.71
N THR A 138 17.66 3.71 30.61
CA THR A 138 16.47 2.85 30.44
C THR A 138 16.69 1.72 29.43
N SER A 139 17.65 1.88 28.51
CA SER A 139 17.93 0.94 27.44
C SER A 139 19.41 0.89 27.08
N ILE A 140 19.98 -0.30 26.98
CA ILE A 140 21.38 -0.54 26.60
C ILE A 140 21.40 -1.45 25.39
N CYS A 141 22.13 -1.05 24.35
CA CYS A 141 22.40 -1.88 23.18
C CYS A 141 23.87 -2.31 23.21
N SER A 142 24.14 -3.59 23.43
CA SER A 142 25.49 -4.15 23.47
C SER A 142 25.84 -4.81 22.14
N ARG A 143 27.00 -4.45 21.60
CA ARG A 143 27.65 -5.15 20.48
C ARG A 143 28.71 -6.15 20.92
N SER A 144 28.87 -6.36 22.22
CA SER A 144 29.77 -7.38 22.75
C SER A 144 29.30 -8.77 22.32
N GLN A 145 30.25 -9.59 21.85
CA GLN A 145 29.98 -11.00 21.57
C GLN A 145 30.00 -11.86 22.85
N ASP A 146 30.58 -11.35 23.94
CA ASP A 146 30.54 -12.00 25.26
C ASP A 146 29.32 -11.52 26.05
N ILE A 147 28.23 -12.29 25.94
CA ILE A 147 26.95 -12.01 26.60
C ILE A 147 27.07 -12.23 28.12
N ASP A 148 27.75 -13.30 28.55
CA ASP A 148 27.86 -13.66 29.97
C ASP A 148 28.63 -12.57 30.75
N GLU A 149 29.77 -12.11 30.24
CA GLU A 149 30.54 -11.01 30.86
C GLU A 149 29.71 -9.71 30.91
N THR A 150 29.03 -9.38 29.81
CA THR A 150 28.19 -8.18 29.72
C THR A 150 27.07 -8.21 30.76
N VAL A 151 26.39 -9.34 30.89
CA VAL A 151 25.25 -9.50 31.80
C VAL A 151 25.70 -9.42 33.26
N LEU A 152 26.82 -10.05 33.61
CA LEU A 152 27.39 -9.96 34.95
C LEU A 152 27.77 -8.52 35.31
N PHE A 153 28.42 -7.81 34.39
CA PHE A 153 28.73 -6.40 34.58
C PHE A 153 27.46 -5.57 34.80
N LEU A 154 26.45 -5.73 33.94
CA LEU A 154 25.21 -4.96 34.01
C LEU A 154 24.42 -5.21 35.29
N ARG A 155 24.40 -6.45 35.78
CA ARG A 155 23.79 -6.82 37.06
C ARG A 155 24.40 -6.05 38.23
N ASP A 156 25.73 -5.91 38.24
CA ASP A 156 26.44 -5.26 39.34
C ASP A 156 26.44 -3.72 39.19
N TRP A 157 26.36 -3.22 37.95
CA TRP A 157 26.37 -1.79 37.61
C TRP A 157 25.02 -1.10 37.81
N ASN A 158 23.88 -1.82 37.76
CA ASN A 158 22.55 -1.22 37.65
C ASN A 158 22.06 -0.36 38.83
N GLN A 159 22.76 -0.35 39.96
CA GLN A 159 22.38 0.39 41.18
C GLN A 159 20.93 0.18 41.63
N GLY A 160 20.35 -0.99 41.35
CA GLY A 160 18.95 -1.31 41.66
C GLY A 160 17.94 -0.81 40.62
N CYS A 161 18.36 -0.07 39.59
CA CYS A 161 17.53 0.29 38.46
C CYS A 161 17.33 -0.92 37.52
N ARG A 162 16.16 -0.98 36.90
CA ARG A 162 15.86 -1.98 35.87
C ARG A 162 15.86 -1.34 34.49
N PHE A 163 16.49 -2.00 33.52
CA PHE A 163 16.56 -1.50 32.15
C PHE A 163 16.31 -2.58 31.10
N GLU A 164 16.08 -2.16 29.86
CA GLU A 164 16.08 -3.05 28.70
C GLU A 164 17.51 -3.26 28.20
N VAL A 165 17.88 -4.49 27.83
CA VAL A 165 19.14 -4.79 27.16
C VAL A 165 18.90 -5.44 25.80
N GLU A 166 19.62 -4.98 24.79
CA GLU A 166 19.57 -5.47 23.41
C GLU A 166 20.97 -5.96 23.02
N PHE A 167 21.10 -7.22 22.63
CA PHE A 167 22.35 -7.80 22.14
C PHE A 167 22.34 -7.84 20.61
N ILE A 168 23.35 -7.27 19.96
CA ILE A 168 23.58 -7.41 18.53
C ILE A 168 24.67 -8.45 18.33
N ILE A 169 24.30 -9.60 17.79
CA ILE A 169 25.22 -10.72 17.51
C ILE A 169 25.21 -11.05 16.02
N ASP A 170 26.32 -11.56 15.49
CA ASP A 170 26.38 -11.86 14.05
C ASP A 170 25.60 -13.14 13.73
N ASN A 171 25.83 -14.21 14.51
CA ASN A 171 25.17 -15.51 14.40
C ASN A 171 24.68 -16.00 15.77
N ILE A 172 23.58 -16.76 15.81
CA ILE A 172 23.12 -17.41 17.04
C ILE A 172 23.90 -18.72 17.22
N SER A 173 24.74 -18.79 18.26
CA SER A 173 25.32 -20.05 18.74
C SER A 173 24.57 -20.60 19.96
N LYS A 174 24.77 -21.89 20.26
CA LYS A 174 24.22 -22.52 21.48
C LYS A 174 24.74 -21.83 22.75
N GLU A 175 26.01 -21.44 22.79
CA GLU A 175 26.62 -20.73 23.92
C GLU A 175 25.95 -19.38 24.16
N ASN A 176 25.60 -18.64 23.10
CA ASN A 176 24.85 -17.39 23.22
C ASN A 176 23.46 -17.63 23.82
N LEU A 177 22.75 -18.68 23.38
CA LEU A 177 21.42 -19.01 23.91
C LEU A 177 21.48 -19.47 25.38
N GLU A 178 22.50 -20.24 25.76
CA GLU A 178 22.73 -20.62 27.16
C GLU A 178 23.01 -19.41 28.05
N SER A 179 23.84 -18.48 27.56
CA SER A 179 24.14 -17.21 28.25
C SER A 179 22.88 -16.38 28.46
N ILE A 180 22.06 -16.23 27.41
CA ILE A 180 20.77 -15.55 27.51
C ILE A 180 19.85 -16.26 28.49
N LYS A 181 19.77 -17.60 28.45
CA LYS A 181 18.91 -18.36 29.35
C LYS A 181 19.27 -18.14 30.82
N LYS A 182 20.56 -18.11 31.16
CA LYS A 182 21.04 -17.71 32.51
C LYS A 182 20.63 -16.28 32.84
N SER A 183 20.74 -15.37 31.87
CA SER A 183 20.39 -13.95 32.04
C SER A 183 18.92 -13.72 32.38
N LEU A 184 18.02 -14.61 31.94
CA LEU A 184 16.59 -14.55 32.27
C LEU A 184 16.32 -14.79 33.77
N GLU A 185 17.25 -15.40 34.50
CA GLU A 185 17.17 -15.57 35.95
C GLU A 185 17.44 -14.25 36.71
N HIS A 186 17.98 -13.24 36.03
CA HIS A 186 18.26 -11.91 36.58
C HIS A 186 17.10 -10.92 36.36
N SER A 187 15.86 -11.34 36.65
CA SER A 187 14.66 -10.50 36.48
C SER A 187 14.70 -9.20 37.30
N SER A 188 15.44 -9.18 38.41
CA SER A 188 15.67 -7.98 39.22
C SER A 188 16.51 -6.90 38.54
N THR A 189 17.26 -7.25 37.49
CA THR A 189 18.12 -6.33 36.72
C THR A 189 17.44 -5.90 35.43
N PHE A 190 16.82 -6.84 34.72
CA PHE A 190 16.32 -6.58 33.36
C PHE A 190 14.79 -6.48 33.34
N ASN A 191 14.29 -5.46 32.65
CA ASN A 191 12.87 -5.39 32.26
C ASN A 191 12.60 -6.26 31.03
N ARG A 192 13.56 -6.24 30.08
CA ARG A 192 13.44 -6.90 28.79
C ARG A 192 14.81 -7.23 28.24
N ILE A 193 14.94 -8.40 27.63
CA ILE A 193 16.15 -8.82 26.91
C ILE A 193 15.76 -9.00 25.44
N LYS A 194 16.49 -8.37 24.51
CA LYS A 194 16.32 -8.57 23.06
C LYS A 194 17.62 -9.05 22.43
N ILE A 195 17.50 -9.83 21.37
CA ILE A 195 18.62 -10.32 20.57
C ILE A 195 18.33 -9.98 19.12
N HIS A 196 19.25 -9.26 18.49
CA HIS A 196 19.27 -8.97 17.06
C HIS A 196 20.36 -9.82 16.43
N PHE A 197 20.05 -10.53 15.34
CA PHE A 197 21.04 -11.34 14.65
C PHE A 197 20.92 -11.22 13.13
N GLN A 198 22.04 -11.22 12.42
CA GLN A 198 22.07 -10.97 10.97
C GLN A 198 22.16 -12.27 10.13
N GLY A 199 22.71 -13.35 10.70
CA GLY A 199 22.89 -14.64 10.03
C GLY A 199 21.68 -15.58 10.04
N GLU A 200 21.83 -16.72 9.38
CA GLU A 200 20.85 -17.82 9.44
C GLU A 200 20.88 -18.50 10.81
N SER A 201 19.71 -18.74 11.40
CA SER A 201 19.58 -19.54 12.62
C SER A 201 19.57 -21.02 12.24
N GLU A 202 20.49 -21.80 12.79
CA GLU A 202 20.46 -23.28 12.69
C GLU A 202 19.30 -23.90 13.48
N TRP A 203 18.64 -23.11 14.33
CA TRP A 203 17.56 -23.54 15.21
C TRP A 203 16.19 -23.30 14.59
N SER A 204 15.34 -24.32 14.64
CA SER A 204 13.91 -24.19 14.34
C SER A 204 13.16 -23.46 15.47
N GLN A 205 12.00 -22.90 15.15
CA GLN A 205 11.15 -22.23 16.14
C GLN A 205 10.72 -23.19 17.28
N GLU A 206 10.52 -24.47 16.98
CA GLU A 206 10.13 -25.51 17.95
C GLU A 206 11.27 -25.83 18.91
N GLN A 207 12.50 -25.92 18.40
CA GLN A 207 13.70 -26.13 19.21
C GLN A 207 13.93 -24.96 20.18
N MET A 208 13.71 -23.73 19.71
CA MET A 208 13.80 -22.53 20.55
C MET A 208 12.73 -22.51 21.66
N ILE A 209 11.48 -22.89 21.34
CA ILE A 209 10.40 -22.97 22.33
C ILE A 209 10.74 -23.98 23.43
N SER A 210 11.21 -25.18 23.08
CA SER A 210 11.60 -26.19 24.06
C SER A 210 12.82 -25.77 24.87
N PHE A 211 13.80 -25.11 24.25
CA PHE A 211 15.03 -24.71 24.93
C PHE A 211 14.80 -23.65 26.00
N PHE A 212 13.92 -22.68 25.75
CA PHE A 212 13.64 -21.59 26.68
C PHE A 212 12.56 -21.89 27.72
N GLU A 213 11.93 -23.07 27.71
CA GLU A 213 10.95 -23.44 28.73
C GLU A 213 11.56 -23.31 30.15
N PRO A 214 10.89 -22.64 31.12
CA PRO A 214 9.50 -22.13 31.09
C PRO A 214 9.33 -20.67 30.62
N PHE A 215 10.38 -20.00 30.17
CA PHE A 215 10.36 -18.59 29.77
C PHE A 215 9.59 -18.37 28.46
N LYS A 216 8.72 -17.36 28.45
CA LYS A 216 7.99 -16.93 27.26
C LYS A 216 8.81 -15.90 26.47
N PHE A 217 8.83 -16.04 25.16
CA PHE A 217 9.49 -15.10 24.26
C PHE A 217 8.68 -14.85 22.98
N SER A 218 9.04 -13.78 22.27
CA SER A 218 8.48 -13.42 20.98
C SER A 218 9.58 -13.37 19.93
N ILE A 219 9.29 -13.85 18.71
CA ILE A 219 10.16 -13.68 17.54
C ILE A 219 9.49 -12.68 16.60
N TRP A 220 10.20 -11.60 16.27
CA TRP A 220 9.81 -10.68 15.19
C TRP A 220 10.63 -10.98 13.95
N GLN A 221 9.95 -11.47 12.89
CA GLN A 221 10.56 -11.72 11.58
C GLN A 221 10.71 -10.42 10.77
N MET A 222 11.42 -9.45 11.33
CA MET A 222 11.90 -8.27 10.61
C MET A 222 13.34 -8.55 10.12
N TYR A 223 13.93 -7.65 9.32
CA TYR A 223 15.35 -7.77 8.93
C TYR A 223 16.15 -6.66 9.62
N PRO A 224 17.08 -6.98 10.54
CA PRO A 224 17.40 -8.32 11.06
C PRO A 224 16.32 -8.91 12.00
N PRO A 225 16.19 -10.25 12.11
CA PRO A 225 15.26 -10.88 13.04
C PRO A 225 15.57 -10.54 14.50
N ILE A 226 14.52 -10.52 15.33
CA ILE A 226 14.63 -10.15 16.75
C ILE A 226 13.95 -11.18 17.63
N ILE A 227 14.64 -11.65 18.67
CA ILE A 227 14.06 -12.45 19.76
C ILE A 227 13.93 -11.55 20.98
N GLY A 228 12.77 -11.57 21.66
CA GLY A 228 12.51 -10.73 22.83
C GLY A 228 11.90 -11.50 24.01
N PHE A 229 12.43 -11.26 25.20
CA PHE A 229 11.97 -11.79 26.49
C PHE A 229 11.52 -10.63 27.38
N ASN A 230 10.33 -10.74 27.99
CA ASN A 230 9.82 -9.76 28.96
C ASN A 230 9.92 -10.34 30.37
N LEU A 231 10.58 -9.62 31.27
CA LEU A 231 10.92 -10.08 32.62
C LEU A 231 10.26 -9.22 33.72
N LYS A 232 9.33 -8.32 33.37
CA LYS A 232 8.55 -7.55 34.35
C LYS A 232 7.78 -8.48 35.29
N ASP A 233 7.71 -8.09 36.56
CA ASP A 233 7.01 -8.87 37.58
C ASP A 233 5.52 -8.97 37.25
N SER A 234 5.02 -10.19 37.23
CA SER A 234 3.61 -10.53 36.97
C SER A 234 2.64 -9.96 38.02
N SER A 235 3.14 -9.26 39.05
CA SER A 235 2.34 -8.54 40.05
C SER A 235 2.02 -7.10 39.67
N GLU A 236 2.74 -6.48 38.73
CA GLU A 236 2.36 -5.16 38.17
C GLU A 236 1.39 -5.27 36.98
N ASP A 237 1.19 -6.50 36.46
CA ASP A 237 0.13 -6.84 35.51
C ASP A 237 -1.30 -6.79 36.11
N ALA A 238 -1.43 -6.44 37.40
CA ALA A 238 -2.73 -6.23 38.04
C ALA A 238 -3.35 -4.86 37.70
N ASP A 239 -2.56 -3.82 37.40
CA ASP A 239 -3.06 -2.47 37.06
C ASP A 239 -2.82 -2.04 35.61
N GLU A 240 -2.00 -2.76 34.84
CA GLU A 240 -1.87 -2.55 33.38
C GLU A 240 -2.84 -3.41 32.54
N LYS A 241 -3.88 -3.97 33.17
CA LYS A 241 -5.13 -4.33 32.47
C LYS A 241 -5.93 -3.12 31.99
N SER A 242 -5.44 -1.90 32.23
CA SER A 242 -6.11 -0.65 31.82
C SER A 242 -5.37 0.20 30.78
N SER A 243 -4.30 -0.29 30.14
CA SER A 243 -3.76 0.33 28.92
C SER A 243 -3.91 -0.63 27.72
N HIS A 244 -5.07 -0.51 27.10
CA HIS A 244 -5.34 -0.80 25.70
C HIS A 244 -4.13 -1.27 24.86
N THR A 245 -3.95 -2.59 24.70
CA THR A 245 -3.26 -3.10 23.51
C THR A 245 -3.98 -2.46 22.31
N PRO A 246 -3.30 -1.75 21.38
CA PRO A 246 -3.98 -1.13 20.24
C PRO A 246 -4.88 -2.13 19.51
N MET A 247 -4.46 -3.40 19.46
CA MET A 247 -5.28 -4.51 18.96
C MET A 247 -6.61 -4.73 19.69
N LYS A 248 -6.68 -4.61 21.02
CA LYS A 248 -7.94 -4.72 21.79
C LYS A 248 -8.86 -3.52 21.54
N VAL A 249 -8.30 -2.33 21.30
CA VAL A 249 -9.07 -1.13 20.92
C VAL A 249 -9.65 -1.30 19.53
N PHE A 250 -8.86 -1.78 18.57
CA PHE A 250 -9.36 -2.09 17.22
C PHE A 250 -10.26 -3.34 17.20
N ALA A 251 -10.21 -4.20 18.22
CA ALA A 251 -11.19 -5.27 18.44
C ALA A 251 -12.51 -4.76 19.07
N ASN A 252 -12.65 -3.45 19.32
CA ASN A 252 -13.93 -2.87 19.72
C ASN A 252 -14.81 -2.62 18.48
N LEU A 253 -15.98 -3.26 18.44
CA LEU A 253 -16.90 -3.21 17.31
C LEU A 253 -17.39 -1.78 16.98
N LEU A 254 -17.62 -0.94 17.99
CA LEU A 254 -18.12 0.43 17.80
C LEU A 254 -17.05 1.35 17.22
N LEU A 255 -15.83 1.27 17.76
CA LEU A 255 -14.70 2.03 17.23
C LEU A 255 -14.37 1.57 15.81
N MET A 256 -14.33 0.26 15.58
CA MET A 256 -14.08 -0.32 14.27
C MET A 256 -15.15 0.12 13.26
N LYS A 257 -16.43 0.15 13.64
CA LYS A 257 -17.51 0.67 12.79
C LYS A 257 -17.28 2.12 12.36
N THR A 258 -16.75 2.96 13.24
CA THR A 258 -16.43 4.36 12.92
C THR A 258 -15.25 4.45 11.96
N ILE A 259 -14.18 3.71 12.25
CA ILE A 259 -12.98 3.65 11.40
C ILE A 259 -13.34 3.18 9.99
N MET A 260 -14.13 2.11 9.87
CA MET A 260 -14.51 1.50 8.59
C MET A 260 -15.27 2.43 7.65
N LYS A 261 -15.88 3.52 8.14
CA LYS A 261 -16.54 4.51 7.28
C LYS A 261 -15.56 5.30 6.42
N GLU A 262 -14.33 5.47 6.91
CA GLU A 262 -13.27 6.24 6.25
C GLU A 262 -12.32 5.36 5.44
N LEU A 263 -12.51 4.03 5.47
CA LEU A 263 -11.63 3.09 4.81
C LEU A 263 -12.21 2.57 3.50
N GLU A 264 -11.29 2.33 2.57
CA GLU A 264 -11.58 1.70 1.29
C GLU A 264 -11.02 0.29 1.25
N TRP A 265 -11.38 -0.45 0.20
CA TRP A 265 -11.08 -1.87 0.02
C TRP A 265 -9.67 -2.30 0.43
N PHE A 266 -8.63 -1.60 -0.05
CA PHE A 266 -7.25 -2.02 0.25
C PHE A 266 -6.87 -1.84 1.72
N ASP A 267 -7.42 -0.83 2.40
CA ASP A 267 -7.16 -0.58 3.80
C ASP A 267 -7.92 -1.58 4.68
N ILE A 268 -9.17 -1.90 4.31
CA ILE A 268 -9.95 -2.96 4.95
C ILE A 268 -9.20 -4.30 4.86
N GLN A 269 -8.70 -4.67 3.67
CA GLN A 269 -7.96 -5.91 3.47
C GLN A 269 -6.63 -5.93 4.23
N ARG A 270 -5.95 -4.80 4.38
CA ARG A 270 -4.75 -4.69 5.22
C ARG A 270 -5.09 -4.91 6.68
N LEU A 271 -6.14 -4.26 7.20
CA LEU A 271 -6.57 -4.41 8.59
C LEU A 271 -7.00 -5.83 8.92
N ARG A 272 -7.71 -6.53 8.01
CA ARG A 272 -8.05 -7.95 8.18
C ARG A 272 -6.82 -8.86 8.33
N LYS A 273 -5.64 -8.44 7.89
CA LYS A 273 -4.39 -9.20 8.02
C LYS A 273 -3.63 -8.92 9.32
N VAL A 274 -4.02 -7.89 10.08
CA VAL A 274 -3.29 -7.44 11.28
C VAL A 274 -3.51 -8.38 12.47
N SER A 275 -4.75 -8.78 12.77
CA SER A 275 -5.05 -9.74 13.86
C SER A 275 -6.33 -10.54 13.60
N GLY A 276 -6.48 -11.65 14.35
CA GLY A 276 -7.71 -12.46 14.35
C GLY A 276 -8.93 -11.70 14.86
N ASP A 277 -8.77 -10.93 15.94
CA ASP A 277 -9.86 -10.17 16.55
C ASP A 277 -10.37 -9.03 15.65
N ILE A 278 -9.45 -8.29 15.01
CA ILE A 278 -9.80 -7.24 14.03
C ILE A 278 -10.54 -7.86 12.84
N ARG A 279 -10.04 -9.00 12.33
CA ARG A 279 -10.70 -9.72 11.25
C ARG A 279 -12.11 -10.16 11.64
N SER A 280 -12.28 -10.72 12.83
CA SER A 280 -13.58 -11.12 13.37
C SER A 280 -14.54 -9.93 13.49
N CYS A 281 -14.05 -8.76 13.95
CA CYS A 281 -14.84 -7.54 13.99
C CYS A 281 -15.28 -7.09 12.59
N ILE A 282 -14.36 -7.08 11.62
CA ILE A 282 -14.67 -6.69 10.24
C ILE A 282 -15.66 -7.66 9.59
N ASP A 283 -15.47 -8.97 9.79
CA ASP A 283 -16.33 -10.02 9.25
C ASP A 283 -17.74 -9.94 9.86
N THR A 284 -17.87 -9.45 11.09
CA THR A 284 -19.15 -9.16 11.76
C THR A 284 -19.80 -7.89 11.21
N LEU A 285 -19.01 -6.81 11.04
CA LEU A 285 -19.49 -5.51 10.58
C LEU A 285 -19.90 -5.49 9.11
N LYS A 286 -19.23 -6.29 8.27
CA LYS A 286 -19.46 -6.37 6.82
C LYS A 286 -19.46 -4.98 6.16
N PRO A 287 -18.37 -4.20 6.33
CA PRO A 287 -18.31 -2.83 5.87
C PRO A 287 -18.38 -2.73 4.34
N ASP A 288 -18.86 -1.59 3.86
CA ASP A 288 -18.82 -1.27 2.44
C ASP A 288 -17.36 -1.11 1.99
N PRO A 289 -16.90 -1.85 0.96
CA PRO A 289 -15.54 -1.76 0.49
C PRO A 289 -15.24 -0.51 -0.34
N HIS A 290 -16.24 0.31 -0.70
CA HIS A 290 -16.08 1.56 -1.44
C HIS A 290 -15.24 1.44 -2.72
N ILE A 291 -15.39 0.33 -3.45
CA ILE A 291 -14.69 0.11 -4.71
C ILE A 291 -15.20 1.10 -5.76
N LYS A 292 -14.30 1.97 -6.24
CA LYS A 292 -14.61 2.93 -7.30
C LYS A 292 -14.82 2.23 -8.64
N SER A 293 -13.88 1.39 -9.06
CA SER A 293 -14.00 0.67 -10.33
C SER A 293 -13.46 -0.75 -10.22
N TYR A 294 -14.14 -1.68 -10.87
CA TYR A 294 -13.74 -3.08 -10.95
C TYR A 294 -13.67 -3.50 -12.42
N SER A 295 -12.51 -4.00 -12.85
CA SER A 295 -12.31 -4.46 -14.22
C SER A 295 -11.81 -5.89 -14.26
N ILE A 296 -12.45 -6.71 -15.09
CA ILE A 296 -12.06 -8.10 -15.38
C ILE A 296 -11.65 -8.15 -16.85
N LEU A 297 -10.39 -8.48 -17.11
CA LEU A 297 -9.85 -8.59 -18.46
C LEU A 297 -9.30 -9.99 -18.68
N LEU A 298 -9.84 -10.71 -19.67
CA LEU A 298 -9.26 -11.94 -20.19
C LEU A 298 -8.16 -11.57 -21.21
N ARG A 299 -6.91 -11.90 -20.92
CA ARG A 299 -5.80 -11.80 -21.87
C ARG A 299 -5.76 -13.04 -22.74
N LYS A 300 -5.80 -12.86 -24.06
CA LYS A 300 -5.40 -13.89 -25.03
C LYS A 300 -3.89 -13.77 -25.25
N VAL A 301 -3.15 -14.84 -25.00
CA VAL A 301 -1.75 -14.96 -25.43
C VAL A 301 -1.79 -15.64 -26.80
N GLU A 302 -1.09 -15.10 -27.79
CA GLU A 302 -1.16 -15.53 -29.21
C GLU A 302 -0.58 -16.93 -29.49
N ILE A 303 -0.21 -17.68 -28.45
CA ILE A 303 0.36 -19.02 -28.57
C ILE A 303 -0.74 -20.03 -28.22
N GLN A 304 -1.08 -20.87 -29.20
CA GLN A 304 -2.30 -21.69 -29.28
C GLN A 304 -2.48 -22.78 -28.22
N ASP A 305 -1.56 -22.98 -27.28
CA ASP A 305 -1.66 -24.09 -26.33
C ASP A 305 -2.02 -23.71 -24.88
N PHE A 306 -1.97 -22.43 -24.46
CA PHE A 306 -2.29 -22.07 -23.06
C PHE A 306 -2.84 -20.64 -22.93
N ALA A 307 -4.17 -20.47 -22.87
CA ALA A 307 -4.79 -19.15 -22.94
C ALA A 307 -5.95 -18.92 -21.95
N ASP A 308 -5.67 -18.92 -20.64
CA ASP A 308 -6.55 -18.26 -19.67
C ASP A 308 -5.70 -17.49 -18.65
N THR A 309 -5.55 -16.17 -18.88
CA THR A 309 -4.97 -15.25 -17.89
C THR A 309 -5.95 -14.12 -17.66
N PHE A 310 -6.28 -13.89 -16.39
CA PHE A 310 -7.15 -12.78 -15.99
C PHE A 310 -6.34 -11.67 -15.35
N ASN A 311 -6.56 -10.45 -15.81
CA ASN A 311 -6.14 -9.27 -15.08
C ASN A 311 -7.38 -8.68 -14.39
N ILE A 312 -7.31 -8.61 -13.07
CA ILE A 312 -8.30 -7.94 -12.24
C ILE A 312 -7.73 -6.60 -11.82
N ASN A 313 -8.36 -5.50 -12.26
CA ASN A 313 -7.96 -4.16 -11.84
C ASN A 313 -9.01 -3.59 -10.89
N ILE A 314 -8.59 -3.23 -9.69
CA ILE A 314 -9.43 -2.61 -8.67
C ILE A 314 -8.91 -1.19 -8.43
N TYR A 315 -9.82 -0.22 -8.50
CA TYR A 315 -9.54 1.19 -8.24
C TYR A 315 -10.38 1.66 -7.05
N CYS A 316 -9.78 2.44 -6.16
CA CYS A 316 -10.47 3.08 -5.03
C CYS A 316 -10.60 4.60 -5.27
N TRP A 317 -11.41 5.31 -4.48
CA TRP A 317 -11.63 6.75 -4.65
C TRP A 317 -10.44 7.59 -4.23
N ASN A 318 -9.61 7.11 -3.30
CA ASN A 318 -8.35 7.75 -2.92
C ASN A 318 -7.25 7.69 -4.02
N GLY A 319 -7.57 7.17 -5.21
CA GLY A 319 -6.64 7.09 -6.34
C GLY A 319 -5.74 5.86 -6.33
N ARG A 320 -5.78 5.02 -5.28
CA ARG A 320 -5.03 3.76 -5.25
C ARG A 320 -5.62 2.77 -6.24
N LYS A 321 -4.74 2.00 -6.87
CA LYS A 321 -5.09 0.93 -7.80
C LYS A 321 -4.26 -0.32 -7.53
N LYS A 322 -4.85 -1.49 -7.78
CA LYS A 322 -4.11 -2.76 -7.86
C LYS A 322 -4.55 -3.56 -9.07
N CYS A 323 -3.57 -4.09 -9.79
CA CYS A 323 -3.71 -5.10 -10.82
C CYS A 323 -3.29 -6.46 -10.25
N ILE A 324 -4.21 -7.41 -10.18
CA ILE A 324 -3.93 -8.78 -9.76
C ILE A 324 -4.07 -9.68 -10.99
N ARG A 325 -3.05 -10.51 -11.23
CA ARG A 325 -3.02 -11.43 -12.36
C ARG A 325 -3.24 -12.87 -11.92
N TYR A 326 -4.29 -13.48 -12.44
CA TYR A 326 -4.62 -14.89 -12.20
C TYR A 326 -4.20 -15.72 -13.40
N ARG A 327 -3.51 -16.84 -13.15
CA ARG A 327 -3.01 -17.77 -14.17
C ARG A 327 -3.19 -19.21 -13.72
N SER A 328 -3.35 -20.12 -14.68
CA SER A 328 -3.39 -21.56 -14.39
C SER A 328 -2.03 -22.16 -14.06
N ARG A 329 -0.93 -21.61 -14.58
CA ARG A 329 0.43 -22.14 -14.38
C ARG A 329 1.40 -21.05 -13.95
N GLU A 330 2.42 -21.46 -13.22
CA GLU A 330 3.55 -20.61 -12.87
C GLU A 330 4.38 -20.32 -14.12
N PHE A 331 4.74 -19.05 -14.33
CA PHE A 331 5.57 -18.61 -15.45
C PHE A 331 6.57 -17.58 -14.93
N LEU A 332 7.78 -17.58 -15.51
CA LEU A 332 8.77 -16.54 -15.29
C LEU A 332 8.13 -15.17 -15.57
N GLN A 333 8.28 -14.23 -14.63
CA GLN A 333 7.87 -12.84 -14.84
C GLN A 333 8.57 -12.34 -16.11
N LYS A 334 7.77 -11.87 -17.09
CA LYS A 334 8.31 -11.18 -18.26
C LYS A 334 8.64 -9.74 -17.88
N GLU A 335 9.62 -9.14 -18.53
CA GLU A 335 10.01 -7.72 -18.33
C GLU A 335 8.80 -6.76 -18.47
N ASP A 336 7.79 -7.12 -19.27
CA ASP A 336 6.57 -6.33 -19.50
C ASP A 336 5.48 -6.43 -18.40
N ASP A 337 5.76 -7.08 -17.26
CA ASP A 337 4.79 -7.28 -16.18
C ASP A 337 4.86 -6.22 -15.06
N TRP A 338 5.62 -5.13 -15.26
CA TRP A 338 5.86 -4.07 -14.27
C TRP A 338 4.60 -3.40 -13.70
N HIS A 339 3.46 -3.43 -14.41
CA HIS A 339 2.19 -2.86 -13.97
C HIS A 339 1.34 -3.81 -13.10
N VAL A 340 1.81 -5.04 -12.84
CA VAL A 340 1.09 -6.05 -12.05
C VAL A 340 1.52 -5.96 -10.59
N ASN A 341 0.56 -5.82 -9.67
CA ASN A 341 0.83 -5.71 -8.24
C ASN A 341 0.89 -7.06 -7.52
N GLY A 342 0.39 -8.14 -8.13
CA GLY A 342 0.43 -9.47 -7.56
C GLY A 342 0.02 -10.56 -8.55
N PHE A 343 0.56 -11.75 -8.35
CA PHE A 343 0.27 -12.95 -9.13
C PHE A 343 -0.44 -13.99 -8.27
N VAL A 344 -1.44 -14.64 -8.84
CA VAL A 344 -2.19 -15.73 -8.21
C VAL A 344 -2.19 -16.93 -9.16
N TYR A 345 -1.51 -17.99 -8.75
CA TYR A 345 -1.46 -19.25 -9.49
C TYR A 345 -2.59 -20.15 -9.00
N CYS A 346 -3.44 -20.58 -9.91
CA CYS A 346 -4.72 -21.22 -9.58
C CYS A 346 -4.82 -22.67 -10.10
N GLY A 347 -3.81 -23.20 -10.78
CA GLY A 347 -3.90 -24.53 -11.38
C GLY A 347 -5.08 -24.64 -12.36
N ASP A 348 -5.83 -25.72 -12.23
CA ASP A 348 -7.10 -25.99 -12.91
C ASP A 348 -8.30 -25.20 -12.35
N GLN A 349 -8.18 -24.61 -11.16
CA GLN A 349 -9.24 -23.84 -10.47
C GLN A 349 -9.26 -22.34 -10.83
N LEU A 350 -8.65 -21.94 -11.95
CA LEU A 350 -8.53 -20.53 -12.33
C LEU A 350 -9.87 -19.79 -12.38
N MET A 351 -10.86 -20.39 -13.05
CA MET A 351 -12.18 -19.78 -13.19
C MET A 351 -12.90 -19.65 -11.85
N GLU A 352 -12.89 -20.71 -11.05
CA GLU A 352 -13.50 -20.73 -9.72
C GLU A 352 -12.90 -19.64 -8.84
N ARG A 353 -11.56 -19.53 -8.85
CA ARG A 353 -10.86 -18.54 -8.04
C ARG A 353 -11.20 -17.11 -8.44
N VAL A 354 -11.22 -16.80 -9.75
CA VAL A 354 -11.59 -15.47 -10.26
C VAL A 354 -13.02 -15.10 -9.87
N LEU A 355 -13.96 -16.04 -9.99
CA LEU A 355 -15.36 -15.81 -9.64
C LEU A 355 -15.57 -15.65 -8.13
N ASN A 356 -14.90 -16.46 -7.33
CA ASN A 356 -14.98 -16.36 -5.87
C ASN A 356 -14.40 -15.04 -5.36
N ASP A 357 -13.24 -14.64 -5.87
CA ASP A 357 -12.63 -13.36 -5.51
C ASP A 357 -13.52 -12.19 -5.97
N PHE A 358 -14.10 -12.25 -7.18
CA PHE A 358 -15.09 -11.26 -7.62
C PHE A 358 -16.29 -11.18 -6.67
N LYS A 359 -16.89 -12.33 -6.32
CA LYS A 359 -18.02 -12.43 -5.40
C LYS A 359 -17.70 -11.78 -4.05
N ILE A 360 -16.58 -12.16 -3.43
CA ILE A 360 -16.14 -11.63 -2.13
C ILE A 360 -15.92 -10.12 -2.21
N ASN A 361 -15.28 -9.63 -3.27
CA ASN A 361 -14.94 -8.22 -3.40
C ASN A 361 -16.17 -7.32 -3.53
N ILE A 362 -17.22 -7.80 -4.20
CA ILE A 362 -18.44 -7.02 -4.36
C ILE A 362 -19.47 -7.29 -3.25
N GLU A 363 -19.37 -8.38 -2.47
CA GLU A 363 -20.43 -8.89 -1.59
C GLU A 363 -21.13 -7.82 -0.75
N HIS A 364 -20.36 -6.89 -0.17
CA HIS A 364 -20.87 -5.81 0.67
C HIS A 364 -20.76 -4.41 0.04
N GLN A 365 -20.46 -4.33 -1.27
CA GLN A 365 -20.47 -3.11 -2.07
C GLN A 365 -21.91 -2.57 -2.19
N ASN A 366 -22.27 -1.64 -1.31
CA ASN A 366 -23.59 -0.98 -1.29
C ASN A 366 -23.54 0.42 -1.91
N SER A 367 -22.38 1.06 -1.85
CA SER A 367 -22.06 2.33 -2.46
C SER A 367 -22.01 2.18 -3.98
N LYS A 368 -22.37 3.25 -4.68
CA LYS A 368 -22.44 3.25 -6.15
C LYS A 368 -21.02 3.17 -6.73
N MET A 369 -20.73 2.06 -7.40
CA MET A 369 -19.48 1.87 -8.14
C MET A 369 -19.46 2.81 -9.35
N TYR A 370 -18.34 3.48 -9.58
CA TYR A 370 -18.18 4.34 -10.75
C TYR A 370 -18.16 3.52 -12.05
N CYS A 371 -17.41 2.41 -12.10
CA CYS A 371 -17.31 1.63 -13.33
C CYS A 371 -17.17 0.11 -13.08
N LEU A 372 -18.00 -0.68 -13.74
CA LEU A 372 -17.81 -2.12 -13.90
C LEU A 372 -17.40 -2.41 -15.35
N ASP A 373 -16.17 -2.87 -15.57
CA ASP A 373 -15.59 -3.08 -16.91
C ASP A 373 -15.26 -4.56 -17.18
N LEU A 374 -16.11 -5.22 -17.96
CA LEU A 374 -16.09 -6.65 -18.24
C LEU A 374 -15.56 -6.93 -19.66
N LYS A 375 -14.24 -7.12 -19.78
CA LYS A 375 -13.54 -7.47 -21.02
C LYS A 375 -13.24 -8.96 -21.07
N ILE A 376 -14.31 -9.74 -21.04
CA ILE A 376 -14.31 -11.21 -20.94
C ILE A 376 -15.23 -11.81 -22.02
N ASN A 377 -15.23 -13.13 -22.16
CA ASN A 377 -16.11 -13.82 -23.12
C ASN A 377 -17.50 -14.11 -22.51
N GLY A 378 -18.46 -14.48 -23.37
CA GLY A 378 -19.85 -14.72 -22.99
C GLY A 378 -20.06 -15.78 -21.90
N ARG A 379 -19.30 -16.89 -21.94
CA ARG A 379 -19.35 -17.93 -20.89
C ARG A 379 -19.03 -17.36 -19.51
N ILE A 380 -18.07 -16.45 -19.43
CA ILE A 380 -17.66 -15.85 -18.15
C ILE A 380 -18.66 -14.77 -17.74
N LEU A 381 -19.24 -14.03 -18.68
CA LEU A 381 -20.33 -13.09 -18.39
C LEU A 381 -21.52 -13.79 -17.74
N GLU A 382 -21.90 -14.98 -18.20
CA GLU A 382 -22.94 -15.80 -17.58
C GLU A 382 -22.62 -16.13 -16.11
N LEU A 383 -21.38 -16.55 -15.84
CA LEU A 383 -20.94 -16.88 -14.47
C LEU A 383 -20.89 -15.65 -13.57
N ILE A 384 -20.41 -14.52 -14.08
CA ILE A 384 -20.45 -13.22 -13.36
C ILE A 384 -21.90 -12.79 -13.12
N GLY A 385 -22.78 -12.98 -14.10
CA GLY A 385 -24.22 -12.77 -14.00
C GLY A 385 -24.86 -13.54 -12.85
N ASN A 386 -24.52 -14.82 -12.71
CA ASN A 386 -24.98 -15.66 -11.60
C ASN A 386 -24.50 -15.12 -10.24
N VAL A 387 -23.27 -14.62 -10.16
CA VAL A 387 -22.77 -13.96 -8.95
C VAL A 387 -23.58 -12.70 -8.65
N LEU A 388 -23.84 -11.84 -9.64
CA LEU A 388 -24.65 -10.62 -9.47
C LEU A 388 -26.08 -10.95 -9.03
N LYS A 389 -26.71 -11.95 -9.67
CA LYS A 389 -28.05 -12.46 -9.34
C LYS A 389 -28.16 -13.00 -7.92
N SER A 390 -27.09 -13.62 -7.40
CA SER A 390 -27.07 -14.22 -6.06
C SER A 390 -27.00 -13.21 -4.91
N ARG A 391 -26.83 -11.91 -5.21
CA ARG A 391 -26.68 -10.88 -4.18
C ARG A 391 -28.03 -10.54 -3.54
N ASN A 392 -28.01 -10.32 -2.23
CA ASN A 392 -29.16 -9.79 -1.51
C ASN A 392 -29.50 -8.35 -1.92
N THR A 393 -28.48 -7.56 -2.28
CA THR A 393 -28.63 -6.19 -2.78
C THR A 393 -28.02 -6.07 -4.18
N PRO A 394 -28.83 -5.74 -5.21
CA PRO A 394 -28.30 -5.59 -6.57
C PRO A 394 -27.23 -4.48 -6.64
N LEU A 395 -26.23 -4.67 -7.49
CA LEU A 395 -25.08 -3.77 -7.55
C LEU A 395 -25.46 -2.45 -8.24
N LYS A 396 -25.10 -1.31 -7.62
CA LYS A 396 -25.29 0.02 -8.20
C LYS A 396 -24.05 0.43 -8.98
N VAL A 397 -24.22 0.74 -10.27
CA VAL A 397 -23.09 1.05 -11.15
C VAL A 397 -23.39 2.35 -11.90
N ARG A 398 -22.39 3.22 -12.05
CA ARG A 398 -22.53 4.43 -12.87
C ARG A 398 -22.26 4.14 -14.34
N TRP A 399 -21.15 3.47 -14.63
CA TRP A 399 -20.74 3.07 -15.97
C TRP A 399 -20.60 1.55 -16.07
N LEU A 400 -21.37 0.94 -16.96
CA LEU A 400 -21.22 -0.47 -17.31
C LEU A 400 -20.53 -0.58 -18.66
N ARG A 401 -19.38 -1.24 -18.69
CA ARG A 401 -18.65 -1.56 -19.93
C ARG A 401 -18.61 -3.07 -20.08
N MET A 402 -18.99 -3.58 -21.24
CA MET A 402 -18.89 -5.00 -21.52
C MET A 402 -18.51 -5.28 -22.97
N ARG A 403 -17.75 -6.36 -23.17
CA ARG A 403 -17.53 -6.95 -24.50
C ARG A 403 -18.52 -8.08 -24.72
N VAL A 404 -19.28 -8.03 -25.80
CA VAL A 404 -20.34 -9.01 -26.07
C VAL A 404 -20.18 -9.66 -27.44
N THR A 405 -20.84 -10.80 -27.61
CA THR A 405 -20.92 -11.54 -28.86
C THR A 405 -22.35 -11.75 -29.35
N ASN A 406 -23.35 -11.44 -28.52
CA ASN A 406 -24.78 -11.52 -28.82
C ASN A 406 -25.56 -10.81 -27.70
N GLU A 407 -26.88 -10.80 -27.82
CA GLU A 407 -27.82 -10.21 -26.88
C GLU A 407 -27.84 -10.94 -25.53
N LYS A 408 -27.64 -12.27 -25.54
CA LYS A 408 -27.63 -13.09 -24.31
C LYS A 408 -26.54 -12.62 -23.36
N ASP A 409 -25.38 -12.23 -23.87
CA ASP A 409 -24.28 -11.68 -23.07
C ASP A 409 -24.69 -10.41 -22.31
N ILE A 410 -25.51 -9.53 -22.92
CA ILE A 410 -26.04 -8.32 -22.28
C ILE A 410 -27.06 -8.72 -21.20
N MET A 411 -27.96 -9.65 -21.54
CA MET A 411 -29.00 -10.17 -20.64
C MET A 411 -28.42 -10.96 -19.45
N ASN A 412 -27.21 -11.50 -19.58
CA ASN A 412 -26.51 -12.16 -18.48
C ASN A 412 -26.04 -11.18 -17.39
N ILE A 413 -25.94 -9.87 -17.69
CA ILE A 413 -25.39 -8.88 -16.76
C ILE A 413 -26.41 -7.81 -16.39
N LEU A 414 -26.94 -7.10 -17.39
CA LEU A 414 -27.69 -5.86 -17.22
C LEU A 414 -28.92 -5.99 -16.29
N PRO A 415 -29.75 -7.06 -16.38
CA PRO A 415 -30.93 -7.22 -15.52
C PRO A 415 -30.62 -7.39 -14.02
N TYR A 416 -29.39 -7.78 -13.67
CA TYR A 416 -29.00 -8.07 -12.28
C TYR A 416 -28.33 -6.88 -11.58
N LEU A 417 -28.30 -5.71 -12.21
CA LEU A 417 -27.85 -4.46 -11.63
C LEU A 417 -29.04 -3.63 -11.13
N ASP A 418 -28.84 -2.81 -10.10
CA ASP A 418 -29.90 -1.94 -9.57
C ASP A 418 -30.16 -0.75 -10.51
N SER A 419 -29.18 0.15 -10.59
CA SER A 419 -29.18 1.31 -11.48
C SER A 419 -27.90 1.36 -12.29
N VAL A 420 -28.02 1.78 -13.55
CA VAL A 420 -26.91 2.01 -14.49
C VAL A 420 -27.16 3.35 -15.17
N GLU A 421 -26.23 4.30 -15.05
CA GLU A 421 -26.37 5.61 -15.73
C GLU A 421 -25.91 5.54 -17.19
N ASN A 422 -24.81 4.84 -17.47
CA ASN A 422 -24.24 4.76 -18.80
C ASN A 422 -23.90 3.31 -19.16
N ILE A 423 -24.34 2.87 -20.33
CA ILE A 423 -24.11 1.52 -20.86
C ILE A 423 -23.21 1.64 -22.09
N GLU A 424 -22.05 0.99 -22.05
CA GLU A 424 -21.11 0.92 -23.16
C GLU A 424 -20.87 -0.54 -23.56
N ILE A 425 -21.19 -0.86 -24.81
CA ILE A 425 -21.11 -2.20 -25.37
C ILE A 425 -20.08 -2.20 -26.50
N TYR A 426 -19.12 -3.11 -26.38
CA TYR A 426 -18.05 -3.30 -27.36
C TYR A 426 -18.13 -4.69 -28.00
N PRO A 427 -17.71 -4.83 -29.26
CA PRO A 427 -17.62 -6.14 -29.86
C PRO A 427 -16.45 -6.91 -29.24
N ASN A 428 -16.64 -8.20 -29.03
CA ASN A 428 -15.51 -9.13 -29.01
C ASN A 428 -14.95 -9.22 -30.46
N PRO A 429 -13.65 -9.50 -30.70
CA PRO A 429 -13.03 -9.38 -32.02
C PRO A 429 -13.46 -10.49 -32.99
N ASN A 430 -14.75 -10.55 -33.32
CA ASN A 430 -15.34 -11.36 -34.36
C ASN A 430 -16.21 -10.44 -35.23
N PRO A 431 -15.87 -10.24 -36.51
CA PRO A 431 -16.59 -9.30 -37.35
C PRO A 431 -17.95 -9.89 -37.76
N HIS A 432 -18.98 -9.04 -37.83
CA HIS A 432 -20.32 -9.33 -38.38
C HIS A 432 -21.41 -9.87 -37.45
N ILE A 433 -21.35 -9.59 -36.14
CA ILE A 433 -22.48 -9.83 -35.25
C ILE A 433 -23.47 -8.67 -35.37
N ARG A 434 -24.76 -9.00 -35.45
CA ARG A 434 -25.89 -8.05 -35.42
C ARG A 434 -26.60 -8.19 -34.08
N LEU A 435 -27.16 -7.09 -33.56
CA LEU A 435 -27.87 -7.10 -32.28
C LEU A 435 -29.35 -6.77 -32.45
N ASN A 436 -30.20 -7.52 -31.75
CA ASN A 436 -31.60 -7.22 -31.54
C ASN A 436 -31.84 -6.78 -30.08
N LEU A 437 -32.22 -5.52 -29.89
CA LEU A 437 -32.39 -4.90 -28.58
C LEU A 437 -33.83 -4.90 -28.09
N THR A 438 -34.76 -5.62 -28.73
CA THR A 438 -36.20 -5.62 -28.34
C THR A 438 -36.39 -5.96 -26.87
N ASP A 439 -35.78 -7.04 -26.38
CA ASP A 439 -35.95 -7.45 -24.98
C ASP A 439 -35.13 -6.56 -24.03
N ILE A 440 -33.97 -6.09 -24.49
CA ILE A 440 -33.05 -5.25 -23.71
C ILE A 440 -33.67 -3.88 -23.44
N SER A 441 -34.38 -3.29 -24.42
CA SER A 441 -35.03 -1.98 -24.27
C SER A 441 -36.20 -2.00 -23.28
N MET A 442 -36.73 -3.18 -22.96
CA MET A 442 -37.78 -3.35 -21.97
C MET A 442 -37.28 -3.33 -20.52
N LEU A 443 -35.97 -3.50 -20.30
CA LEU A 443 -35.36 -3.53 -18.97
C LEU A 443 -35.44 -2.17 -18.26
N ASN A 444 -35.66 -2.18 -16.95
CA ASN A 444 -35.65 -0.96 -16.14
C ASN A 444 -34.29 -0.26 -16.19
N GLN A 445 -33.20 -1.03 -16.24
CA GLN A 445 -31.84 -0.50 -16.32
C GLN A 445 -31.59 0.26 -17.63
N TRP A 446 -32.22 -0.17 -18.74
CA TRP A 446 -32.20 0.56 -20.01
C TRP A 446 -33.06 1.83 -19.96
N LYS A 447 -34.30 1.69 -19.48
CA LYS A 447 -35.29 2.78 -19.39
C LYS A 447 -34.87 3.92 -18.44
N ASN A 448 -34.03 3.62 -17.45
CA ASN A 448 -33.51 4.59 -16.50
C ASN A 448 -32.08 5.06 -16.81
N ALA A 449 -31.46 4.53 -17.87
CA ALA A 449 -30.13 4.97 -18.28
C ALA A 449 -30.17 6.42 -18.78
N LEU A 450 -29.04 7.11 -18.61
CA LEU A 450 -28.80 8.45 -19.17
C LEU A 450 -28.04 8.37 -20.50
N GLY A 451 -27.21 7.35 -20.69
CA GLY A 451 -26.36 7.22 -21.86
C GLY A 451 -26.24 5.79 -22.36
N VAL A 452 -26.28 5.61 -23.68
CA VAL A 452 -26.03 4.32 -24.33
C VAL A 452 -25.03 4.50 -25.47
N ASN A 453 -23.97 3.69 -25.48
CA ASN A 453 -22.99 3.63 -26.56
C ASN A 453 -22.78 2.18 -26.99
N ILE A 454 -23.09 1.86 -28.23
CA ILE A 454 -22.91 0.52 -28.80
C ILE A 454 -21.96 0.65 -29.98
N HIS A 455 -20.74 0.15 -29.80
CA HIS A 455 -19.67 0.25 -30.77
C HIS A 455 -19.76 -0.89 -31.79
N ASP A 456 -19.67 -0.54 -33.07
CA ASP A 456 -19.43 -1.46 -34.19
C ASP A 456 -20.39 -2.67 -34.36
N PHE A 457 -21.58 -2.64 -33.74
CA PHE A 457 -22.66 -3.59 -33.99
C PHE A 457 -23.77 -2.94 -34.82
N PRO A 458 -24.20 -3.54 -35.96
CA PRO A 458 -25.46 -3.17 -36.59
C PRO A 458 -26.64 -3.65 -35.74
N ILE A 459 -27.44 -2.70 -35.25
CA ILE A 459 -28.69 -2.94 -34.53
C ILE A 459 -29.82 -3.17 -35.54
N MET A 460 -30.55 -4.27 -35.39
CA MET A 460 -31.60 -4.69 -36.34
C MET A 460 -32.94 -4.00 -36.13
N ASN A 461 -33.14 -3.42 -34.96
CA ASN A 461 -34.38 -2.73 -34.58
C ASN A 461 -34.53 -1.38 -35.26
N SER A 462 -35.78 -0.92 -35.40
CA SER A 462 -36.04 0.48 -35.71
C SER A 462 -35.67 1.38 -34.52
N ILE A 463 -35.50 2.67 -34.77
CA ILE A 463 -35.20 3.65 -33.70
C ILE A 463 -36.37 3.73 -32.71
N GLN A 464 -37.60 3.57 -33.20
CA GLN A 464 -38.80 3.60 -32.37
C GLN A 464 -38.84 2.41 -31.38
N ASP A 465 -38.44 1.21 -31.82
CA ASP A 465 -38.54 -0.01 -31.00
C ASP A 465 -37.56 -0.04 -29.82
N ILE A 466 -36.41 0.63 -29.95
CA ILE A 466 -35.37 0.65 -28.92
C ILE A 466 -35.61 1.69 -27.82
N ASN A 467 -36.68 2.48 -27.93
CA ASN A 467 -37.14 3.46 -26.94
C ASN A 467 -35.98 4.30 -26.38
N ILE A 468 -35.44 5.23 -27.17
CA ILE A 468 -34.22 5.98 -26.85
C ILE A 468 -34.47 7.43 -26.42
N ILE A 469 -35.70 7.93 -26.51
CA ILE A 469 -36.00 9.36 -26.35
C ILE A 469 -35.71 9.87 -24.93
N HIS A 470 -35.76 9.00 -23.91
CA HIS A 470 -35.42 9.35 -22.53
C HIS A 470 -33.91 9.56 -22.30
N LEU A 471 -33.06 9.09 -23.23
CA LEU A 471 -31.60 9.16 -23.11
C LEU A 471 -31.09 10.59 -23.31
N ARG A 472 -30.04 10.92 -22.56
CA ARG A 472 -29.27 12.17 -22.73
C ARG A 472 -28.25 12.04 -23.85
N ASN A 473 -27.53 10.92 -23.90
CA ASN A 473 -26.52 10.66 -24.92
C ASN A 473 -26.77 9.30 -25.59
N LEU A 474 -26.61 9.24 -26.91
CA LEU A 474 -26.70 7.99 -27.66
C LEU A 474 -25.62 7.94 -28.72
N SER A 475 -24.96 6.80 -28.86
CA SER A 475 -24.07 6.52 -29.98
C SER A 475 -24.27 5.07 -30.42
N ILE A 476 -24.85 4.84 -31.59
CA ILE A 476 -25.19 3.50 -32.08
C ILE A 476 -25.00 3.38 -33.58
N ARG A 477 -24.90 2.14 -34.08
CA ARG A 477 -25.04 1.83 -35.50
C ARG A 477 -26.29 1.00 -35.72
N ILE A 478 -27.24 1.49 -36.51
CA ILE A 478 -28.43 0.74 -36.93
C ILE A 478 -28.18 0.09 -38.30
N ASN A 479 -28.83 -1.04 -38.57
CA ASN A 479 -28.64 -1.74 -39.83
C ASN A 479 -29.26 -0.97 -41.00
N ASN A 480 -30.53 -0.58 -40.86
CA ASN A 480 -31.24 0.21 -41.85
C ASN A 480 -31.95 1.38 -41.17
N ILE A 481 -31.78 2.60 -41.70
CA ILE A 481 -32.55 3.77 -41.28
C ILE A 481 -33.69 4.03 -42.26
N SER A 482 -34.90 4.26 -41.75
CA SER A 482 -36.09 4.53 -42.56
C SER A 482 -36.57 5.98 -42.45
N SER A 483 -37.42 6.39 -43.39
CA SER A 483 -38.18 7.65 -43.31
C SER A 483 -38.92 7.83 -41.99
N ASN A 484 -39.55 6.75 -41.50
CA ASN A 484 -40.32 6.78 -40.25
C ASN A 484 -39.44 7.04 -39.03
N ASP A 485 -38.21 6.50 -39.02
CA ASP A 485 -37.25 6.73 -37.93
C ASP A 485 -36.87 8.21 -37.82
N ILE A 486 -36.64 8.87 -38.97
CA ILE A 486 -36.30 10.30 -39.02
C ILE A 486 -37.49 11.16 -38.53
N ILE A 487 -38.70 10.85 -38.98
CA ILE A 487 -39.92 11.53 -38.54
C ILE A 487 -40.11 11.35 -37.03
N TYR A 488 -39.98 10.12 -36.54
CA TYR A 488 -40.11 9.79 -35.12
C TYR A 488 -39.10 10.56 -34.27
N LEU A 489 -37.82 10.61 -34.69
CA LEU A 489 -36.81 11.40 -33.99
C LEU A 489 -37.18 12.89 -33.98
N LYS A 490 -37.55 13.48 -35.11
CA LYS A 490 -37.94 14.89 -35.17
C LYS A 490 -39.10 15.20 -34.21
N GLU A 491 -40.13 14.37 -34.19
CA GLU A 491 -41.34 14.62 -33.41
C GLU A 491 -41.15 14.39 -31.91
N ASN A 492 -40.19 13.56 -31.49
CA ASN A 492 -40.07 13.15 -30.10
C ASN A 492 -38.79 13.60 -29.41
N ILE A 493 -37.69 13.84 -30.13
CA ILE A 493 -36.42 14.23 -29.50
C ILE A 493 -36.50 15.61 -28.84
N LEU A 494 -37.25 16.53 -29.44
CA LEU A 494 -37.50 17.88 -28.90
C LEU A 494 -38.38 17.87 -27.64
N LYS A 495 -39.12 16.78 -27.40
CA LYS A 495 -39.92 16.59 -26.18
C LYS A 495 -39.05 16.10 -25.01
N SER A 496 -37.84 15.62 -25.27
CA SER A 496 -36.93 15.12 -24.24
C SER A 496 -36.25 16.28 -23.52
N ALA A 497 -36.55 16.44 -22.24
CA ALA A 497 -35.90 17.44 -21.39
C ALA A 497 -34.41 17.15 -21.12
N ASN A 498 -33.97 15.91 -21.35
CA ASN A 498 -32.63 15.45 -21.00
C ASN A 498 -31.69 15.32 -22.20
N PHE A 499 -32.17 15.51 -23.43
CA PHE A 499 -31.39 15.28 -24.64
C PHE A 499 -30.15 16.20 -24.71
N ASN A 500 -29.01 15.63 -25.10
CA ASN A 500 -27.76 16.35 -25.34
C ASN A 500 -27.15 16.02 -26.71
N ASN A 501 -26.87 14.74 -27.00
CA ASN A 501 -26.25 14.36 -28.27
C ASN A 501 -26.58 12.92 -28.69
N PHE A 502 -27.16 12.75 -29.88
CA PHE A 502 -27.35 11.44 -30.52
C PHE A 502 -26.47 11.33 -31.77
N SER A 503 -25.71 10.24 -31.87
CA SER A 503 -24.89 9.90 -33.02
C SER A 503 -25.33 8.54 -33.55
N ILE A 504 -26.03 8.54 -34.69
CA ILE A 504 -26.61 7.33 -35.27
C ILE A 504 -25.96 7.07 -36.62
N TRP A 505 -25.19 6.00 -36.68
CA TRP A 505 -24.61 5.49 -37.91
C TRP A 505 -25.57 4.47 -38.53
N TYR A 506 -25.60 4.33 -39.84
CA TYR A 506 -26.42 3.33 -40.51
C TYR A 506 -25.67 2.61 -41.62
N SER A 507 -25.96 1.33 -41.83
CA SER A 507 -25.36 0.55 -42.93
C SER A 507 -26.11 0.76 -44.24
N THR A 508 -27.44 0.76 -44.21
CA THR A 508 -28.31 1.05 -45.35
C THR A 508 -29.35 2.11 -44.99
N SER A 509 -29.94 2.74 -46.00
CA SER A 509 -30.99 3.74 -45.83
C SER A 509 -32.13 3.46 -46.80
N THR A 510 -33.34 3.50 -46.29
CA THR A 510 -34.60 3.52 -47.06
C THR A 510 -35.35 4.83 -46.83
N ILE A 511 -34.60 5.91 -46.55
CA ILE A 511 -35.14 7.27 -46.44
C ILE A 511 -35.55 7.75 -47.83
N ASP A 512 -36.76 8.30 -47.93
CA ASP A 512 -37.23 9.04 -49.10
C ASP A 512 -36.46 10.35 -49.22
N ASP A 513 -35.79 10.59 -50.35
CA ASP A 513 -34.93 11.76 -50.53
C ASP A 513 -35.66 13.10 -50.39
N SER A 514 -36.99 13.13 -50.61
CA SER A 514 -37.83 14.31 -50.36
C SER A 514 -37.89 14.73 -48.88
N LEU A 515 -37.48 13.85 -47.97
CA LEU A 515 -37.38 14.17 -46.54
C LEU A 515 -36.19 15.08 -46.24
N TYR A 516 -35.08 14.96 -46.98
CA TYR A 516 -33.92 15.83 -46.77
C TYR A 516 -34.22 17.28 -47.13
N THR A 517 -35.07 17.52 -48.12
CA THR A 517 -35.48 18.88 -48.52
C THR A 517 -36.52 19.50 -47.58
N SER A 518 -37.20 18.69 -46.76
CA SER A 518 -38.30 19.12 -45.88
C SER A 518 -37.96 19.12 -44.37
N LEU A 519 -36.89 18.46 -43.93
CA LEU A 519 -36.67 18.13 -42.50
C LEU A 519 -35.38 18.69 -41.87
N LEU A 520 -35.22 20.02 -41.89
CA LEU A 520 -34.18 20.83 -41.21
C LEU A 520 -32.93 21.14 -42.07
N PRO A 521 -32.26 22.29 -41.84
CA PRO A 521 -30.98 22.55 -42.45
C PRO A 521 -29.96 21.53 -41.96
N TYR A 522 -29.42 20.75 -42.90
CA TYR A 522 -28.34 19.82 -42.65
C TYR A 522 -27.05 20.28 -43.33
N ARG A 523 -25.91 19.92 -42.74
CA ARG A 523 -24.61 20.05 -43.41
C ARG A 523 -24.15 18.67 -43.85
N THR A 524 -23.63 18.57 -45.05
CA THR A 524 -22.88 17.41 -45.51
C THR A 524 -21.41 17.76 -45.46
N ASP A 525 -20.59 16.91 -44.87
CA ASP A 525 -19.14 17.07 -44.93
C ASP A 525 -18.50 16.30 -46.09
N GLN A 526 -17.18 16.39 -46.21
CA GLN A 526 -16.41 15.71 -47.27
C GLN A 526 -16.48 14.18 -47.21
N GLN A 527 -17.01 13.59 -46.13
CA GLN A 527 -17.14 12.16 -45.90
C GLN A 527 -18.60 11.68 -46.07
N ASN A 528 -19.46 12.51 -46.68
CA ASN A 528 -20.90 12.27 -46.82
C ASN A 528 -21.64 12.08 -45.49
N ARG A 529 -21.09 12.56 -44.37
CA ARG A 529 -21.80 12.56 -43.09
C ARG A 529 -22.81 13.71 -43.10
N LYS A 530 -24.07 13.39 -42.83
CA LYS A 530 -25.17 14.36 -42.72
C LYS A 530 -25.34 14.78 -41.27
N TYR A 531 -25.14 16.06 -40.98
CA TYR A 531 -25.31 16.68 -39.67
C TYR A 531 -26.61 17.46 -39.64
N PHE A 532 -27.57 17.01 -38.83
CA PHE A 532 -28.82 17.73 -38.58
C PHE A 532 -28.68 18.55 -37.31
N TYR A 533 -28.91 19.86 -37.40
CA TYR A 533 -28.86 20.74 -36.24
C TYR A 533 -30.27 21.05 -35.76
N LEU A 534 -30.58 20.62 -34.53
CA LEU A 534 -31.83 20.94 -33.86
C LEU A 534 -31.57 22.11 -32.91
N SER A 535 -32.26 23.23 -33.12
CA SER A 535 -32.24 24.32 -32.14
C SER A 535 -33.10 23.90 -30.96
N LEU A 536 -32.48 23.66 -29.80
CA LEU A 536 -33.22 23.43 -28.57
C LEU A 536 -33.96 24.72 -28.19
N PRO A 537 -35.24 24.66 -27.80
CA PRO A 537 -35.91 25.83 -27.27
C PRO A 537 -35.12 26.31 -26.05
N ILE A 538 -34.77 27.60 -26.03
CA ILE A 538 -34.11 28.24 -24.89
C ILE A 538 -35.08 28.09 -23.71
N SER A 539 -34.71 27.27 -22.73
CA SER A 539 -35.46 27.16 -21.48
C SER A 539 -35.37 28.49 -20.74
N ASN A 540 -36.51 29.17 -20.58
CA ASN A 540 -36.68 30.28 -19.64
C ASN A 540 -36.61 29.79 -18.18
#